data_AF-A0A9C6WZF2-F1
#
_entry.id   AF-A0A9C6WZF2-F1
#
_cell.length_a   1.000
_cell.length_b   1.000
_cell.length_c   1.000
_cell.angle_alpha   90.00
_cell.angle_beta   90.00
_cell.angle_gamma   90.00
#
_symmetry.space_group_name_H-M   'P 1'
#
loop_
_entity.id
_entity.type
_entity.pdbx_description
1 polymer ?
#
loop_
_entity_poly.entity_id
_entity_poly.type
_entity_poly.pdbx_seq_one_letter_code
_entity_poly.pdbx_strand_id
1 'polypeptide(L)'
;MCSTYPPCLCSVCSRMTPWPAGRTHDSSYWLFREGEMASAGLQVFAEKGHSDGLEAADHAGVYDEFTAPPVPRGVGRTVADFFLDGNHSMVSVAVRVVPSPDWFIGVDSLDLCRGNHWIDSIAIEVGNRRRPVW
;
A
#
# COMPACT_ATOMS: atom_id res chain seq x y z
N MET A 1 -24.16 -18.87 5.76
CA MET A 1 -23.03 -18.55 6.68
C MET A 1 -22.70 -17.08 6.48
N CYS A 2 -22.65 -16.31 7.56
CA CYS A 2 -22.78 -14.85 7.58
C CYS A 2 -21.64 -14.10 6.88
N SER A 3 -22.01 -13.13 6.02
CA SER A 3 -21.13 -12.14 5.39
C SER A 3 -21.12 -10.87 6.25
N THR A 4 -19.94 -10.43 6.67
CA THR A 4 -19.73 -9.34 7.65
C THR A 4 -19.69 -7.93 7.02
N TYR A 5 -20.34 -7.66 5.89
CA TYR A 5 -20.35 -6.32 5.31
C TYR A 5 -21.74 -5.90 4.78
N PRO A 6 -22.24 -4.70 5.12
CA PRO A 6 -23.58 -4.23 4.74
C PRO A 6 -23.71 -4.02 3.21
N PRO A 7 -24.94 -4.04 2.67
CA PRO A 7 -25.18 -4.24 1.25
C PRO A 7 -24.97 -2.94 0.48
N CYS A 8 -23.82 -2.81 -0.18
CA CYS A 8 -23.70 -1.97 -1.37
C CYS A 8 -23.32 -2.86 -2.56
N LEU A 9 -24.37 -3.30 -3.26
CA LEU A 9 -24.44 -3.74 -4.65
C LEU A 9 -23.29 -4.60 -5.21
N CYS A 10 -23.54 -5.91 -5.21
CA CYS A 10 -23.06 -6.82 -6.25
C CYS A 10 -23.51 -6.31 -7.63
N SER A 11 -22.70 -5.45 -8.27
CA SER A 11 -22.67 -5.32 -9.75
C SER A 11 -21.47 -4.51 -10.28
N VAL A 12 -20.65 -3.90 -9.42
CA VAL A 12 -19.34 -3.38 -9.83
C VAL A 12 -18.31 -4.38 -9.33
N CYS A 13 -17.78 -5.24 -10.21
CA CYS A 13 -16.57 -5.99 -9.91
C CYS A 13 -15.49 -4.95 -9.54
N SER A 14 -15.24 -4.76 -8.24
CA SER A 14 -14.23 -3.81 -7.75
C SER A 14 -12.93 -4.10 -8.48
N ARG A 15 -12.35 -3.13 -9.18
CA ARG A 15 -10.99 -3.31 -9.70
C ARG A 15 -10.05 -2.89 -8.57
N MET A 16 -8.94 -3.58 -8.37
CA MET A 16 -7.88 -3.12 -7.47
C MET A 16 -6.84 -2.40 -8.35
N THR A 17 -6.81 -1.07 -8.18
CA THR A 17 -5.89 -0.05 -8.75
C THR A 17 -5.47 -0.11 -10.24
N PRO A 18 -4.99 1.01 -10.81
CA PRO A 18 -3.80 1.00 -11.64
C PRO A 18 -2.57 0.81 -10.73
N TRP A 19 -1.84 -0.30 -10.91
CA TRP A 19 -0.59 -0.71 -10.24
C TRP A 19 -0.47 -0.42 -8.72
N PRO A 20 -0.64 -1.42 -7.84
CA PRO A 20 -0.14 -1.34 -6.46
C PRO A 20 1.27 -0.73 -6.40
N ALA A 21 1.52 0.13 -5.43
CA ALA A 21 2.81 0.79 -5.25
C ALA A 21 3.36 0.51 -3.84
N GLY A 22 4.67 0.30 -3.75
CA GLY A 22 5.36 0.10 -2.49
C GLY A 22 6.78 0.62 -2.49
N ARG A 23 7.33 0.74 -1.29
CA ARG A 23 8.68 1.24 -1.01
C ARG A 23 9.36 0.37 0.02
N THR A 24 10.65 0.15 -0.14
CA THR A 24 11.51 -0.27 0.96
C THR A 24 12.29 0.93 1.50
N HIS A 25 12.39 1.01 2.81
CA HIS A 25 12.87 2.21 3.47
C HIS A 25 13.40 1.95 4.88
N ASP A 26 14.04 2.97 5.44
CA ASP A 26 14.43 3.03 6.85
C ASP A 26 13.36 3.75 7.70
N SER A 27 13.63 3.92 8.99
CA SER A 27 12.69 4.54 9.93
C SER A 27 12.45 6.05 9.73
N SER A 28 13.23 6.72 8.88
CA SER A 28 13.08 8.15 8.60
C SER A 28 11.97 8.45 7.58
N TYR A 29 11.51 7.43 6.85
CA TYR A 29 10.44 7.53 5.86
C TYR A 29 9.17 6.77 6.30
N TRP A 30 8.01 7.24 5.87
CA TRP A 30 6.76 6.48 5.87
C TRP A 30 5.94 6.83 4.63
N LEU A 31 5.35 5.82 3.98
CA LEU A 31 4.48 6.03 2.82
C LEU A 31 3.14 6.64 3.22
N PHE A 32 2.58 6.16 4.34
CA PHE A 32 1.38 6.65 4.98
C PHE A 32 1.42 6.22 6.44
N ARG A 33 0.71 6.92 7.33
CA ARG A 33 0.58 6.51 8.73
C ARG A 33 -0.83 6.78 9.23
N GLU A 34 -1.39 5.84 9.99
CA GLU A 34 -2.73 6.03 10.55
C GLU A 34 -2.74 7.21 11.53
N GLY A 35 -3.71 8.10 11.37
CA GLY A 35 -3.84 9.32 12.18
C GLY A 35 -3.03 10.51 11.68
N GLU A 36 -2.12 10.31 10.72
CA GLU A 36 -1.31 11.38 10.14
C GLU A 36 -1.94 11.92 8.85
N MET A 37 -1.57 13.17 8.51
CA MET A 37 -1.93 13.79 7.24
C MET A 37 -1.25 13.06 6.09
N ALA A 38 -1.99 12.76 5.03
CA ALA A 38 -1.39 12.17 3.83
C ALA A 38 -0.50 13.17 3.10
N SER A 39 0.53 12.64 2.43
CA SER A 39 1.29 13.42 1.46
C SER A 39 0.42 13.76 0.24
N ALA A 40 0.76 14.84 -0.45
CA ALA A 40 0.10 15.20 -1.71
C ALA A 40 0.16 14.06 -2.75
N GLY A 41 1.28 13.32 -2.77
CA GLY A 41 1.45 12.14 -3.60
C GLY A 41 0.47 11.03 -3.26
N LEU A 42 0.31 10.71 -1.97
CA LEU A 42 -0.62 9.69 -1.51
C LEU A 42 -2.08 10.08 -1.78
N GLN A 43 -2.42 11.36 -1.63
CA GLN A 43 -3.74 11.88 -2.01
C GLN A 43 -4.02 11.65 -3.50
N VAL A 44 -3.09 12.04 -4.38
CA VAL A 44 -3.23 11.81 -5.83
C VAL A 44 -3.34 10.31 -6.14
N PHE A 45 -2.56 9.46 -5.48
CA PHE A 45 -2.65 8.01 -5.64
C PHE A 45 -4.02 7.47 -5.23
N ALA A 46 -4.56 7.87 -4.07
CA ALA A 46 -5.84 7.42 -3.57
C ALA A 46 -7.04 7.95 -4.39
N GLU A 47 -6.95 9.17 -4.91
CA GLU A 47 -8.03 9.82 -5.68
C GLU A 47 -7.99 9.52 -7.17
N LYS A 48 -6.80 9.35 -7.77
CA LYS A 48 -6.61 9.22 -9.23
C LYS A 48 -5.90 7.93 -9.66
N GLY A 49 -5.22 7.25 -8.73
CA GLY A 49 -4.49 6.00 -9.03
C GLY A 49 -3.18 6.24 -9.77
N HIS A 50 -2.65 7.47 -9.74
CA HIS A 50 -1.32 7.76 -10.28
C HIS A 50 -0.28 7.63 -9.17
N SER A 51 0.78 6.85 -9.41
CA SER A 51 1.87 6.62 -8.46
C SER A 51 3.07 7.54 -8.68
N ASP A 52 3.10 8.29 -9.79
CA ASP A 52 4.13 9.28 -10.12
C ASP A 52 4.31 10.36 -9.04
N GLY A 53 3.24 10.70 -8.33
CA GLY A 53 3.28 11.66 -7.23
C GLY A 53 3.86 11.11 -5.91
N LEU A 54 3.98 9.78 -5.75
CA LEU A 54 4.54 9.16 -4.53
C LEU A 54 6.05 9.39 -4.39
N GLU A 55 6.69 9.78 -5.49
CA GLU A 55 8.11 10.17 -5.60
C GLU A 55 8.45 11.47 -4.87
N ALA A 56 7.47 12.38 -4.73
CA ALA A 56 7.75 13.80 -4.44
C ALA A 56 8.07 14.12 -2.97
N ALA A 57 7.92 13.16 -2.05
CA ALA A 57 8.30 13.33 -0.65
C ALA A 57 9.67 12.68 -0.43
N ASP A 58 10.71 13.52 -0.49
CA ASP A 58 12.07 13.33 0.04
C ASP A 58 12.58 11.88 0.03
N HIS A 59 13.41 11.52 -0.97
CA HIS A 59 14.03 10.18 -1.10
C HIS A 59 14.98 9.81 0.05
N ALA A 60 15.12 10.68 1.07
CA ALA A 60 15.88 10.36 2.26
C ALA A 60 15.29 9.11 2.93
N GLY A 61 16.08 8.06 3.01
CA GLY A 61 15.70 6.80 3.66
C GLY A 61 14.89 5.83 2.79
N VAL A 62 14.66 6.09 1.51
CA VAL A 62 14.07 5.11 0.56
C VAL A 62 15.17 4.38 -0.19
N TYR A 63 15.07 3.05 -0.27
CA TYR A 63 16.05 2.21 -0.97
C TYR A 63 15.55 1.68 -2.30
N ASP A 64 14.33 1.14 -2.33
CA ASP A 64 13.72 0.59 -3.53
C ASP A 64 12.27 1.07 -3.70
N GLU A 65 11.88 1.22 -4.96
CA GLU A 65 10.54 1.54 -5.39
C GLU A 65 10.03 0.44 -6.31
N PHE A 66 8.90 -0.15 -5.94
CA PHE A 66 8.32 -1.24 -6.70
C PHE A 66 6.84 -1.03 -6.94
N THR A 67 6.38 -1.60 -8.05
CA THR A 67 4.96 -1.68 -8.40
C THR A 67 4.61 -3.11 -8.77
N ALA A 68 3.32 -3.44 -8.63
CA ALA A 68 2.79 -4.73 -9.05
C ALA A 68 1.75 -4.53 -10.17
N PRO A 69 1.51 -5.53 -11.04
CA PRO A 69 0.39 -5.48 -11.97
C PRO A 69 -0.96 -5.23 -11.26
N PRO A 70 -1.89 -4.51 -11.89
CA PRO A 70 -3.21 -4.27 -11.31
C PRO A 70 -4.01 -5.58 -11.19
N VAL A 71 -4.89 -5.65 -10.19
CA VAL A 71 -5.80 -6.78 -10.02
C VAL A 71 -7.16 -6.37 -10.61
N PRO A 72 -7.55 -6.87 -11.80
CA PRO A 72 -8.63 -6.26 -12.59
C PRO A 72 -10.05 -6.56 -12.07
N ARG A 73 -10.17 -7.33 -10.98
CA ARG A 73 -11.43 -7.77 -10.36
C ARG A 73 -11.29 -7.75 -8.84
N GLY A 74 -12.41 -7.89 -8.12
CA GLY A 74 -12.41 -7.70 -6.65
C GLY A 74 -11.64 -8.79 -5.92
N VAL A 75 -11.34 -9.88 -6.63
CA VAL A 75 -10.53 -11.00 -6.19
C VAL A 75 -9.47 -11.26 -7.25
N GLY A 76 -8.23 -11.40 -6.80
CA GLY A 76 -7.11 -11.79 -7.63
C GLY A 76 -5.79 -11.76 -6.86
N ARG A 77 -4.71 -12.05 -7.55
CA ARG A 77 -3.36 -12.05 -7.00
C ARG A 77 -2.48 -11.19 -7.90
N THR A 78 -1.62 -10.41 -7.27
CA THR A 78 -0.51 -9.72 -7.91
C THR A 78 0.74 -9.91 -7.06
N VAL A 79 1.90 -9.81 -7.69
CA VAL A 79 3.20 -10.05 -7.08
C VAL A 79 4.14 -8.98 -7.59
N ALA A 80 5.00 -8.50 -6.70
CA ALA A 80 6.14 -7.67 -7.03
C ALA A 80 7.34 -8.20 -6.25
N ASP A 81 8.51 -8.07 -6.86
CA ASP A 81 9.80 -8.28 -6.20
C ASP A 81 10.36 -6.91 -5.82
N PHE A 82 11.09 -6.86 -4.71
CA PHE A 82 11.70 -5.64 -4.19
C PHE A 82 12.97 -5.96 -3.42
N PHE A 83 13.86 -4.98 -3.32
CA PHE A 83 15.15 -5.11 -2.64
C PHE A 83 15.13 -4.50 -1.25
N LEU A 84 15.85 -5.14 -0.33
CA LEU A 84 16.05 -4.71 1.06
C LEU A 84 17.55 -4.78 1.39
N ASP A 85 17.98 -3.98 2.35
CA ASP A 85 19.29 -4.10 2.96
C ASP A 85 19.22 -3.93 4.50
N GLY A 86 20.35 -4.08 5.19
CA GLY A 86 20.39 -4.00 6.65
C GLY A 86 20.04 -2.62 7.23
N ASN A 87 20.02 -1.56 6.42
CA ASN A 87 19.64 -0.21 6.82
C ASN A 87 18.20 0.14 6.42
N HIS A 88 17.66 -0.52 5.38
CA HIS A 88 16.34 -0.31 4.80
C HIS A 88 15.53 -1.61 4.83
N SER A 89 15.18 -2.05 6.04
CA SER A 89 14.49 -3.32 6.27
C SER A 89 12.96 -3.20 6.32
N MET A 90 12.42 -1.97 6.30
CA MET A 90 10.98 -1.72 6.38
C MET A 90 10.37 -1.68 4.98
N VAL A 91 9.17 -2.25 4.85
CA VAL A 91 8.37 -2.17 3.63
C VAL A 91 7.02 -1.52 3.89
N SER A 92 6.65 -0.58 3.02
CA SER A 92 5.31 0.02 2.97
C SER A 92 4.67 -0.23 1.61
N VAL A 93 3.38 -0.55 1.60
CA VAL A 93 2.61 -0.84 0.37
C VAL A 93 1.25 -0.18 0.46
N ALA A 94 0.83 0.49 -0.62
CA ALA A 94 -0.49 1.06 -0.76
C ALA A 94 -1.20 0.54 -2.03
N VAL A 95 -2.49 0.25 -1.88
CA VAL A 95 -3.39 -0.20 -2.94
C VAL A 95 -4.69 0.56 -2.84
N ARG A 96 -4.95 1.47 -3.77
CA ARG A 96 -6.25 2.11 -3.93
C ARG A 96 -7.38 1.09 -4.24
N VAL A 97 -8.53 1.30 -3.63
CA VAL A 97 -9.78 0.59 -3.91
C VAL A 97 -10.50 1.28 -5.07
N VAL A 98 -10.85 0.57 -6.15
CA VAL A 98 -11.54 1.16 -7.32
C VAL A 98 -12.91 0.51 -7.56
N PRO A 99 -13.99 1.30 -7.75
CA PRO A 99 -14.05 2.75 -7.59
C PRO A 99 -14.09 3.14 -6.10
N SER A 100 -13.49 4.28 -5.77
CA SER A 100 -13.67 4.97 -4.49
C SER A 100 -13.28 6.45 -4.66
N PRO A 101 -13.79 7.37 -3.80
CA PRO A 101 -13.32 8.75 -3.79
C PRO A 101 -11.83 8.83 -3.49
N ASP A 102 -11.40 8.13 -2.44
CA ASP A 102 -10.09 8.28 -1.78
C ASP A 102 -9.64 7.02 -1.00
N TRP A 103 -10.29 5.87 -1.17
CA TRP A 103 -10.03 4.72 -0.32
C TRP A 103 -8.80 3.95 -0.79
N PHE A 104 -7.94 3.60 0.17
CA PHE A 104 -6.86 2.64 -0.05
C PHE A 104 -6.76 1.64 1.11
N ILE A 105 -6.08 0.52 0.84
CA ILE A 105 -5.62 -0.46 1.81
C ILE A 105 -4.10 -0.54 1.72
N GLY A 106 -3.43 -0.91 2.79
CA GLY A 106 -1.97 -0.96 2.76
C GLY A 106 -1.34 -1.44 4.05
N VAL A 107 -0.03 -1.66 3.97
CA VAL A 107 0.85 -1.98 5.09
C VAL A 107 1.81 -0.81 5.26
N ASP A 108 1.97 -0.30 6.48
CA ASP A 108 2.91 0.77 6.83
C ASP A 108 4.09 0.17 7.60
N SER A 109 5.31 0.49 7.18
CA SER A 109 6.57 0.29 7.90
C SER A 109 6.75 -1.11 8.48
N LEU A 110 6.44 -2.15 7.71
CA LEU A 110 6.64 -3.54 8.13
C LEU A 110 8.12 -3.89 8.10
N ASP A 111 8.73 -4.05 9.27
CA ASP A 111 10.12 -4.47 9.39
C ASP A 111 10.31 -5.98 9.12
N LEU A 112 11.09 -6.28 8.08
CA LEU A 112 11.42 -7.63 7.62
C LEU A 112 12.76 -8.16 8.15
N CYS A 113 13.53 -7.34 8.88
CA CYS A 113 14.81 -7.75 9.50
C CYS A 113 14.75 -7.54 11.01
N ARG A 114 14.53 -8.59 11.79
CA ARG A 114 14.48 -8.50 13.26
C ARG A 114 15.64 -9.22 13.90
N GLY A 115 16.37 -8.50 14.75
CA GLY A 115 17.48 -9.08 15.51
C GLY A 115 18.58 -9.67 14.62
N ASN A 116 18.87 -9.02 13.48
CA ASN A 116 19.84 -9.48 12.48
C ASN A 116 19.44 -10.76 11.73
N HIS A 117 18.13 -11.05 11.68
CA HIS A 117 17.56 -12.16 10.93
C HIS A 117 16.44 -11.67 10.00
N TRP A 118 16.48 -12.12 8.75
CA TRP A 118 15.43 -11.87 7.77
C TRP A 118 14.22 -12.78 8.00
N ILE A 119 13.03 -12.25 7.78
CA ILE A 119 11.78 -13.02 7.81
C ILE A 119 11.61 -13.76 6.47
N ASP A 120 11.51 -15.08 6.50
CA ASP A 120 11.34 -15.91 5.29
C ASP A 120 9.94 -15.76 4.66
N SER A 121 8.90 -15.63 5.50
CA SER A 121 7.52 -15.49 5.03
C SER A 121 6.63 -14.85 6.10
N ILE A 122 5.75 -13.95 5.68
CA ILE A 122 4.71 -13.35 6.50
C ILE A 122 3.43 -13.20 5.68
N ALA A 123 2.29 -13.44 6.31
CA ALA A 123 0.97 -13.18 5.76
C ALA A 123 0.25 -12.15 6.63
N ILE A 124 -0.24 -11.09 6.01
CA ILE A 124 -0.94 -10.00 6.69
C ILE A 124 -2.32 -9.86 6.07
N GLU A 125 -3.35 -9.90 6.91
CA GLU A 125 -4.71 -9.57 6.51
C GLU A 125 -4.94 -8.07 6.69
N VAL A 126 -5.34 -7.39 5.61
CA VAL A 126 -5.63 -5.95 5.61
C VAL A 126 -7.15 -5.75 5.64
N GLY A 127 -7.69 -5.48 6.83
CA GLY A 127 -9.13 -5.61 7.10
C GLY A 127 -9.99 -4.35 6.99
N ASN A 128 -9.41 -3.14 6.91
CA ASN A 128 -10.19 -1.89 7.01
C ASN A 128 -9.99 -0.97 5.80
N ARG A 129 -11.10 -0.53 5.20
CA ARG A 129 -11.11 0.60 4.26
C ARG A 129 -10.63 1.84 5.02
N ARG A 130 -9.51 2.43 4.60
CA ARG A 130 -8.99 3.66 5.20
C ARG A 130 -9.50 4.86 4.39
N ARG A 131 -10.22 5.76 5.07
CA ARG A 131 -10.38 7.14 4.61
C ARG A 131 -9.23 7.93 5.20
N PRO A 132 -8.31 8.44 4.40
CA PRO A 132 -7.15 9.09 4.97
C PRO A 132 -7.48 10.56 5.21
N VAL A 133 -6.71 11.20 6.07
CA VAL A 133 -6.97 12.58 6.48
C VAL A 133 -6.12 13.49 5.60
N TRP A 134 -6.79 14.41 4.91
CA TRP A 134 -6.21 15.50 4.13
C TRP A 134 -7.15 16.68 4.05
#